data_AF-A0A7Y0SJB6-F1
#
_entry.id   AF-A0A7Y0SJB6-F1
#
_cell.length_a   1.000
_cell.length_b   1.000
_cell.length_c   1.000
_cell.angle_alpha   90.00
_cell.angle_beta   90.00
_cell.angle_gamma   90.00
#
_symmetry.space_group_name_H-M   'P 1'
#
loop_
_entity.id
_entity.type
_entity.pdbx_description
1 polymer ?
#
loop_
_entity_poly.entity_id
_entity_poly.type
_entity_poly.pdbx_seq_one_letter_code
_entity_poly.pdbx_strand_id
1 'polypeptide(L)' 'VVPPIPGIDNPLTHSLRNIPDMDRIIKTIETNKVEHATVVGGGFIGLEMMEAFNQLGIKTTLVEMADQVMTPVDREMA' A
#
# COMPACT_ATOMS: atom_id res chain seq x y z
N VAL A 1 6.04 -11.06 -4.23
CA VAL A 1 6.13 -12.08 -3.15
C VAL A 1 4.85 -11.98 -2.35
N VAL A 2 4.22 -13.11 -1.99
CA VAL A 2 3.00 -13.11 -1.16
C VAL A 2 3.40 -13.55 0.25
N PRO A 3 3.19 -12.72 1.29
CA PRO A 3 3.57 -13.10 2.65
C PRO A 3 2.58 -14.14 3.21
N PRO A 4 3.05 -15.06 4.08
CA PRO A 4 2.24 -16.12 4.65
C PRO A 4 1.36 -15.61 5.82
N ILE A 5 0.49 -14.65 5.54
CA ILE A 5 -0.44 -14.06 6.52
C ILE A 5 -1.83 -14.73 6.34
N PRO A 6 -2.37 -15.41 7.37
CA PRO A 6 -3.72 -15.96 7.30
C PRO A 6 -4.75 -14.89 6.97
N GLY A 7 -5.61 -15.15 5.98
CA GLY A 7 -6.65 -14.20 5.54
C GLY A 7 -6.19 -13.11 4.57
N ILE A 8 -4.92 -13.14 4.10
CA ILE A 8 -4.42 -12.16 3.13
C ILE A 8 -5.14 -12.21 1.78
N ASP A 9 -5.62 -13.39 1.38
CA ASP A 9 -6.43 -13.53 0.17
C ASP A 9 -7.88 -13.17 0.49
N ASN A 10 -8.23 -11.91 0.24
CA ASN A 10 -9.58 -11.39 0.40
C ASN A 10 -9.87 -10.28 -0.63
N PRO A 11 -11.14 -9.94 -0.88
CA PRO A 11 -11.51 -8.99 -1.95
C PRO A 11 -10.97 -7.57 -1.80
N LEU A 12 -10.52 -7.17 -0.61
CA LEU A 12 -10.05 -5.82 -0.30
C LEU A 12 -8.52 -5.71 -0.23
N THR A 13 -7.81 -6.82 -0.42
CA THR A 13 -6.35 -6.86 -0.39
C THR A 13 -5.79 -6.95 -1.80
N HIS A 14 -4.84 -6.06 -2.12
CA HIS A 14 -4.30 -5.92 -3.46
C HIS A 14 -2.77 -5.83 -3.43
N SER A 15 -2.14 -6.31 -4.49
CA SER A 15 -0.76 -5.98 -4.85
C SER A 15 -0.77 -5.19 -6.15
N LEU A 16 0.21 -4.31 -6.36
CA LEU A 16 0.34 -3.52 -7.59
C LEU A 16 1.56 -3.96 -8.38
N ARG A 17 1.35 -4.45 -9.61
CA ARG A 17 2.44 -4.77 -10.56
C ARG A 17 2.16 -4.28 -11.98
N ASN A 18 0.90 -4.20 -12.38
CA ASN A 18 0.51 -3.84 -13.75
C ASN A 18 -0.82 -3.07 -13.77
N ILE A 19 -1.27 -2.70 -14.98
CA ILE A 19 -2.50 -1.94 -15.19
C ILE A 19 -3.75 -2.67 -14.64
N PRO A 20 -3.97 -3.97 -14.91
CA PRO A 20 -5.09 -4.69 -14.29
C PRO A 20 -5.12 -4.66 -12.75
N ASP A 21 -3.96 -4.67 -12.10
CA ASP A 21 -3.89 -4.50 -10.64
C ASP A 21 -4.36 -3.12 -10.20
N MET A 22 -3.92 -2.08 -10.90
CA MET A 22 -4.34 -0.69 -10.68
C MET A 22 -5.85 -0.54 -10.87
N ASP A 23 -6.42 -1.08 -11.95
CA ASP A 23 -7.86 -1.03 -12.22
C ASP A 23 -8.68 -1.68 -11.09
N ARG A 24 -8.17 -2.78 -10.51
CA ARG A 24 -8.80 -3.43 -9.35
C ARG A 24 -8.78 -2.52 -8.11
N ILE A 25 -7.65 -1.88 -7.82
CA ILE A 25 -7.51 -0.96 -6.70
C ILE A 25 -8.47 0.22 -6.85
N ILE A 26 -8.49 0.87 -8.03
CA ILE A 26 -9.39 1.99 -8.33
C ILE A 26 -10.85 1.56 -8.15
N LYS A 27 -11.23 0.42 -8.72
CA LYS A 27 -12.58 -0.14 -8.57
C LYS A 27 -12.95 -0.38 -7.11
N THR A 28 -12.03 -0.93 -6.30
CA THR A 28 -12.26 -1.14 -4.87
C THR A 28 -12.47 0.18 -4.13
N ILE A 29 -11.68 1.21 -4.44
CA ILE A 29 -11.80 2.55 -3.85
C ILE A 29 -13.19 3.13 -4.15
N GLU A 30 -13.59 3.12 -5.41
CA GLU A 30 -14.87 3.67 -5.86
C GLU A 30 -16.07 2.90 -5.31
N THR A 31 -16.02 1.57 -5.39
CA THR A 31 -17.14 0.70 -5.00
C THR A 31 -17.39 0.73 -3.49
N ASN A 32 -16.32 0.73 -2.69
CA ASN A 32 -16.43 0.69 -1.23
C ASN A 32 -16.42 2.07 -0.58
N LYS A 33 -16.27 3.15 -1.37
CA LYS A 33 -16.11 4.53 -0.88
C LYS A 33 -15.06 4.60 0.23
N VAL A 34 -13.86 4.11 -0.10
CA VAL A 34 -12.78 3.90 0.87
C VAL A 34 -12.37 5.23 1.50
N GLU A 35 -12.52 5.34 2.82
CA GLU A 35 -12.07 6.52 3.60
C GLU A 35 -10.72 6.30 4.29
N HIS A 36 -10.32 5.03 4.47
CA HIS A 36 -9.04 4.64 5.07
C HIS A 36 -8.43 3.43 4.35
N ALA A 37 -7.12 3.48 4.10
CA ALA A 37 -6.35 2.41 3.50
C ALA A 37 -5.08 2.09 4.31
N THR A 38 -4.69 0.82 4.35
CA THR A 38 -3.43 0.38 4.96
C THR A 38 -2.48 -0.09 3.87
N VAL A 39 -1.24 0.41 3.89
CA VAL A 39 -0.14 -0.01 3.01
C VAL A 39 0.85 -0.81 3.86
N VAL A 40 1.22 -2.00 3.39
CA VAL A 40 2.20 -2.86 4.06
C VAL A 40 3.48 -2.92 3.21
N GLY A 41 4.58 -2.44 3.78
CA GLY A 41 5.88 -2.28 3.13
C GLY A 41 6.24 -0.81 2.89
N GLY A 42 7.36 -0.38 3.45
CA GLY A 42 7.95 0.96 3.37
C GLY A 42 9.02 1.11 2.29
N GLY A 43 9.00 0.25 1.26
CA GLY A 43 9.79 0.43 0.04
C GLY A 43 9.15 1.46 -0.91
N PHE A 44 9.82 1.73 -2.03
CA PHE A 44 9.37 2.76 -2.99
C PHE A 44 7.92 2.58 -3.45
N ILE A 45 7.50 1.37 -3.83
CA ILE A 45 6.11 1.09 -4.26
C ILE A 45 5.12 1.45 -3.14
N GLY A 46 5.43 1.09 -1.90
CA GLY A 46 4.55 1.37 -0.77
C GLY A 46 4.41 2.87 -0.50
N LEU A 47 5.52 3.61 -0.61
CA LEU A 47 5.51 5.07 -0.46
C LEU A 47 4.75 5.77 -1.60
N GLU A 48 4.95 5.36 -2.85
CA GLU A 48 4.18 5.89 -4.00
C GLU A 48 2.67 5.63 -3.84
N MET A 49 2.30 4.43 -3.35
CA MET A 49 0.89 4.11 -3.07
C MET A 49 0.31 4.94 -1.93
N MET A 50 1.09 5.14 -0.85
CA MET A 50 0.69 5.99 0.27
C MET A 50 0.46 7.43 -0.19
N GLU A 51 1.36 7.96 -1.03
CA GLU A 51 1.23 9.29 -1.61
C GLU A 51 -0.02 9.40 -2.49
N ALA A 52 -0.24 8.44 -3.39
CA ALA A 52 -1.41 8.42 -4.26
C ALA A 52 -2.73 8.41 -3.47
N PHE A 53 -2.83 7.59 -2.43
CA PHE A 53 -4.01 7.57 -1.55
C PHE A 53 -4.20 8.89 -0.78
N ASN A 54 -3.11 9.49 -0.30
CA ASN A 54 -3.16 10.79 0.36
C ASN A 54 -3.63 11.91 -0.59
N GLN A 55 -3.19 11.90 -1.86
CA GLN A 55 -3.66 12.83 -2.90
C GLN A 55 -5.16 12.67 -3.19
N LEU A 56 -5.69 11.45 -3.04
CA LEU A 56 -7.13 11.15 -3.15
C LEU A 56 -7.92 11.50 -1.88
N GLY A 57 -7.27 12.01 -0.83
CA GLY A 57 -7.92 12.32 0.46
C GLY A 57 -8.24 11.10 1.32
N ILE A 58 -7.71 9.92 0.97
CA ILE A 58 -7.90 8.68 1.73
C ILE A 58 -6.90 8.70 2.89
N LYS A 59 -7.39 8.47 4.12
CA LYS A 59 -6.50 8.36 5.29
C LYS A 59 -5.64 7.12 5.15
N THR A 60 -4.33 7.25 5.34
CA THR A 60 -3.41 6.14 5.15
C THR A 60 -2.70 5.73 6.43
N THR A 61 -2.46 4.43 6.56
CA THR A 61 -1.55 3.87 7.57
C THR A 61 -0.51 3.04 6.85
N LEU A 62 0.77 3.33 7.11
CA LEU A 62 1.88 2.55 6.57
C LEU A 62 2.44 1.65 7.67
N VAL A 63 2.59 0.36 7.35
CA VAL A 63 3.15 -0.65 8.23
C VAL A 63 4.43 -1.18 7.59
N GLU A 64 5.55 -0.95 8.24
CA GLU A 64 6.86 -1.50 7.87
C GLU A 64 7.39 -2.37 9.02
N MET A 65 8.02 -3.50 8.68
CA MET A 65 8.58 -4.43 9.67
C MET A 65 9.96 -3.97 10.14
N ALA A 66 10.74 -3.35 9.25
CA ALA A 66 12.00 -2.72 9.57
C ALA A 66 11.80 -1.49 10.48
N ASP A 67 12.90 -0.98 11.02
CA ASP A 67 12.93 0.21 11.87
C ASP A 67 12.98 1.54 11.08
N GLN A 68 12.93 1.46 9.74
CA GLN A 68 12.90 2.59 8.82
C GLN A 68 12.19 2.24 7.51
N VAL A 69 11.74 3.25 6.78
CA VAL A 69 11.36 3.14 5.36
C VAL A 69 12.61 3.23 4.47
N MET A 70 12.44 3.01 3.16
CA MET A 70 13.50 3.18 2.15
C MET A 70 14.83 2.55 2.57
N THR A 71 14.83 1.26 2.85
CA THR A 71 16.04 0.51 3.26
C THR A 71 17.28 0.66 2.36
N PRO A 72 17.21 1.09 1.07
CA PRO A 72 18.41 1.43 0.31
C PRO A 72 19.17 2.67 0.79
N VAL A 73 18.57 3.55 1.61
CA VAL A 73 19.27 4.71 2.21
C VAL A 73 19.59 4.46 3.69
N ASP A 74 20.58 5.17 4.20
CA ASP A 74 20.95 5.11 5.61
C ASP A 74 19.81 5.61 6.50
N ARG A 75 19.77 5.14 7.75
CA ARG A 75 18.64 5.36 8.67
C ARG A 75 18.35 6.83 8.93
N GLU A 76 19.38 7.64 9.03
CA GLU A 76 19.27 9.08 9.25
C GLU A 76 18.73 9.84 8.04
N MET A 77 18.66 9.21 6.87
CA MET A 77 18.09 9.76 5.65
C MET A 77 16.63 9.35 5.42
N ALA A 78 16.17 8.31 6.13
CA ALA A 78 14.86 7.68 5.94
C ALA A 78 13.74 8.34 6.78
#